data_AF-A0A8T7I510-F1
#
_entry.id   AF-A0A8T7I510-F1
#
_cell.length_a   1.000
_cell.length_b   1.000
_cell.length_c   1.000
_cell.angle_alpha   90.00
_cell.angle_beta   90.00
_cell.angle_gamma   90.00
#
_symmetry.space_group_name_H-M   'P 1'
#
loop_
_entity.id
_entity.type
_entity.pdbx_description
1 polymer ?
#
loop_
_entity_poly.entity_id
_entity_poly.type
_entity_poly.pdbx_seq_one_letter_code
_entity_poly.pdbx_strand_id
1 'polypeptide(L)'
;MKKAKEFDIHTNQEWIEEYGFNAENRPIIKVNPNEVPKKFIRLIPYVEKWGIPCDLKRGDFFDKQPQKDIDEFAKVIQEFEEEINEWLDVELNQEFDNVIEAAWQFMYMMKAYSET
;
A
#
# COMPACT_ATOMS: atom_id res chain seq x y z
N MET A 1 2.94 -22.01 10.05
CA MET A 1 2.46 -20.68 10.49
C MET A 1 1.82 -20.81 11.85
N LYS A 2 2.32 -20.08 12.85
CA LYS A 2 1.76 -20.00 14.20
C LYS A 2 0.49 -19.14 14.20
N LYS A 3 -0.33 -19.26 15.25
CA LYS A 3 -1.49 -18.39 15.50
C LYS A 3 -1.17 -17.44 16.64
N ALA A 4 -1.35 -16.14 16.41
CA ALA A 4 -1.22 -15.13 17.45
C ALA A 4 -2.30 -15.31 18.51
N LYS A 5 -1.95 -15.04 19.76
CA LYS A 5 -2.90 -14.86 20.86
C LYS A 5 -3.04 -13.37 21.17
N GLU A 6 -4.13 -13.04 21.85
CA GLU A 6 -4.35 -11.69 22.34
C GLU A 6 -3.20 -11.25 23.25
N PHE A 7 -2.68 -10.04 23.02
CA PHE A 7 -1.54 -9.45 23.74
C PHE A 7 -0.16 -10.11 23.52
N ASP A 8 -0.02 -11.02 22.54
CA ASP A 8 1.30 -11.52 22.16
C ASP A 8 2.18 -10.38 21.61
N ILE A 9 3.44 -10.33 22.05
CA ILE A 9 4.46 -9.40 21.56
C ILE A 9 5.54 -10.23 20.89
N HIS A 10 5.82 -9.89 19.63
CA HIS A 10 6.85 -10.52 18.82
C HIS A 10 7.64 -9.48 18.04
N THR A 11 8.87 -9.83 17.69
CA THR A 11 9.70 -9.08 16.76
C THR A 11 9.11 -9.13 15.34
N ASN A 12 9.50 -8.18 14.49
CA ASN A 12 9.09 -8.19 13.08
C ASN A 12 9.48 -9.49 12.38
N GLN A 13 10.68 -10.00 12.66
CA GLN A 13 11.18 -11.25 12.08
C GLN A 13 10.30 -12.44 12.45
N GLU A 14 9.92 -12.57 13.72
CA GLU A 14 8.99 -13.61 14.17
C GLU A 14 7.64 -13.50 13.46
N TRP A 15 7.08 -12.28 13.35
CA TRP A 15 5.82 -12.06 12.64
C TRP A 15 5.87 -12.50 11.17
N ILE A 16 6.98 -12.21 10.47
CA ILE A 16 7.19 -12.56 9.06
C ILE A 16 7.39 -14.07 8.89
N GLU A 17 8.35 -14.65 9.61
CA GLU A 17 8.80 -16.03 9.40
C GLU A 17 7.86 -17.06 10.02
N GLU A 18 7.37 -16.79 11.24
CA GLU A 18 6.61 -17.77 12.00
C GLU A 18 5.10 -17.58 11.85
N TYR A 19 4.64 -16.33 11.75
CA TYR A 19 3.21 -15.98 11.69
C TYR A 19 2.73 -15.57 10.28
N GLY A 20 3.63 -15.55 9.29
CA GLY A 20 3.28 -15.38 7.88
C GLY A 20 2.83 -13.97 7.50
N PHE A 21 3.24 -12.94 8.24
CA PHE A 21 3.08 -11.54 7.86
C PHE A 21 4.16 -11.11 6.84
N ASN A 22 4.32 -11.91 5.80
CA ASN A 22 5.30 -11.74 4.74
C ASN A 22 4.65 -11.28 3.41
N ALA A 23 5.50 -10.90 2.46
CA ALA A 23 5.17 -10.40 1.14
C ALA A 23 4.39 -11.41 0.29
N GLU A 24 4.65 -12.70 0.45
CA GLU A 24 3.98 -13.78 -0.29
C GLU A 24 2.52 -13.94 0.16
N ASN A 25 2.22 -13.63 1.41
CA ASN A 25 0.87 -13.66 1.99
C ASN A 25 0.17 -12.29 1.94
N ARG A 26 0.63 -11.35 1.12
CA ARG A 26 -0.02 -10.04 0.96
C ARG A 26 -1.38 -10.16 0.27
N PRO A 27 -2.36 -9.29 0.60
CA PRO A 27 -3.61 -9.27 -0.13
C PRO A 27 -3.37 -8.92 -1.59
N ILE A 28 -4.14 -9.53 -2.48
CA ILE A 28 -4.21 -9.10 -3.88
C ILE A 28 -5.15 -7.89 -3.92
N ILE A 29 -4.58 -6.73 -4.21
CA ILE A 29 -5.33 -5.49 -4.37
C ILE A 29 -5.85 -5.44 -5.80
N LYS A 30 -7.12 -5.07 -5.96
CA LYS A 30 -7.70 -4.75 -7.27
C LYS A 30 -8.42 -3.43 -7.17
N VAL A 31 -7.99 -2.46 -7.97
CA VAL A 31 -8.57 -1.11 -7.93
C VAL A 31 -9.75 -1.04 -8.89
N ASN A 32 -10.88 -0.49 -8.44
CA ASN A 32 -11.99 -0.19 -9.32
C ASN A 32 -11.67 1.08 -10.14
N PRO A 33 -11.45 0.99 -11.47
CA PRO A 33 -11.07 2.16 -12.27
C PRO A 33 -12.16 3.24 -12.33
N ASN A 34 -13.42 2.91 -12.00
CA ASN A 34 -14.51 3.88 -11.99
C ASN A 34 -14.50 4.80 -10.75
N GLU A 35 -13.79 4.40 -9.69
CA GLU A 35 -13.57 5.20 -8.48
C GLU A 35 -12.31 6.08 -8.58
N VAL A 36 -11.54 5.94 -9.65
CA VAL A 36 -10.26 6.62 -9.82
C VAL A 36 -10.41 7.80 -10.78
N PRO A 37 -9.95 9.01 -10.40
CA PRO A 37 -9.88 10.14 -11.33
C PRO A 37 -9.13 9.76 -12.62
N LYS A 38 -9.62 10.20 -13.78
CA LYS A 38 -9.07 9.79 -15.09
C LYS A 38 -7.55 9.94 -15.22
N LYS A 39 -6.98 10.99 -14.62
CA LYS A 39 -5.54 11.27 -14.61
C LYS A 39 -4.72 10.21 -13.85
N PHE A 40 -5.32 9.52 -12.89
CA PHE A 40 -4.67 8.51 -12.04
C PHE A 40 -4.93 7.07 -12.49
N ILE A 41 -5.76 6.83 -13.51
CA ILE A 41 -6.01 5.47 -14.02
C ILE A 41 -4.69 4.77 -14.39
N ARG A 42 -3.71 5.51 -14.92
CA ARG A 42 -2.38 4.97 -15.25
C ARG A 42 -1.56 4.51 -14.04
N LEU A 43 -1.94 4.95 -12.84
CA LEU A 43 -1.28 4.61 -11.58
C LEU A 43 -1.83 3.34 -10.95
N ILE A 44 -2.97 2.82 -11.42
CA ILE A 44 -3.60 1.60 -10.89
C ILE A 44 -2.62 0.43 -10.75
N PRO A 45 -1.77 0.10 -11.75
CA PRO A 45 -0.81 -1.00 -11.59
C PRO A 45 0.19 -0.78 -10.45
N TYR A 46 0.55 0.47 -10.15
CA TYR A 46 1.43 0.81 -9.03
C TYR A 46 0.69 0.68 -7.71
N VAL A 47 -0.58 1.10 -7.63
CA VAL A 47 -1.42 0.90 -6.44
C VAL A 47 -1.60 -0.59 -6.15
N GLU A 48 -1.89 -1.41 -7.15
CA GLU A 48 -2.08 -2.85 -6.99
C GLU A 48 -0.79 -3.58 -6.59
N LYS A 49 0.38 -3.10 -7.03
CA LYS A 49 1.70 -3.68 -6.68
C LYS A 49 2.18 -3.23 -5.30
N TRP A 50 2.09 -1.92 -5.01
CA TRP A 50 2.77 -1.29 -3.88
C TRP A 50 1.85 -0.89 -2.72
N GLY A 51 0.54 -0.78 -2.94
CA GLY A 51 -0.45 -0.32 -1.94
C GLY A 51 -0.76 -1.29 -0.80
N ILE A 52 0.25 -2.04 -0.33
CA ILE A 52 0.11 -3.10 0.68
C ILE A 52 -0.27 -2.47 2.04
N PRO A 53 -1.44 -2.79 2.61
CA PRO A 53 -1.92 -2.13 3.83
C PRO A 53 -1.11 -2.44 5.10
N CYS A 54 -0.51 -3.63 5.17
CA CYS A 54 0.18 -4.10 6.35
C CYS A 54 1.67 -3.76 6.29
N ASP A 55 2.13 -2.96 7.25
CA ASP A 55 3.52 -2.45 7.30
C ASP A 55 4.57 -3.58 7.29
N LEU A 56 4.33 -4.68 8.02
CA LEU A 56 5.24 -5.83 8.02
C LEU A 56 5.35 -6.49 6.64
N LYS A 57 4.22 -6.69 5.97
CA LYS A 57 4.18 -7.30 4.62
C LYS A 57 4.75 -6.36 3.57
N ARG A 58 4.56 -5.06 3.74
CA ARG A 58 5.09 -4.03 2.85
C ARG A 58 6.61 -3.94 2.99
N GLY A 59 7.14 -3.84 4.21
CA GLY A 59 8.58 -3.86 4.46
C GLY A 59 9.26 -5.11 3.88
N ASP A 60 8.73 -6.30 4.17
CA ASP A 60 9.25 -7.55 3.60
C ASP A 60 9.14 -7.60 2.06
N PHE A 61 8.14 -6.93 1.47
CA PHE A 61 8.02 -6.82 0.02
C PHE A 61 9.11 -5.93 -0.58
N PHE A 62 9.36 -4.78 0.04
CA PHE A 62 10.43 -3.84 -0.34
C PHE A 62 11.81 -4.52 -0.27
N ASP A 63 12.11 -5.22 0.83
CA ASP A 63 13.38 -5.95 1.01
C ASP A 63 13.64 -7.00 -0.08
N LYS A 64 12.59 -7.47 -0.76
CA LYS A 64 12.64 -8.46 -1.84
C LYS A 64 12.59 -7.84 -3.24
N GLN A 65 12.36 -6.53 -3.38
CA GLN A 65 12.33 -5.88 -4.69
C GLN A 65 13.74 -5.46 -5.13
N PRO A 66 14.05 -5.51 -6.45
CA PRO A 66 15.23 -4.85 -6.97
C PRO A 66 15.17 -3.34 -6.72
N GLN A 67 16.31 -2.72 -6.35
CA GLN A 67 16.37 -1.27 -6.13
C GLN A 67 15.85 -0.46 -7.33
N LYS A 68 16.14 -0.92 -8.56
CA LYS A 68 15.64 -0.29 -9.78
C LYS A 68 14.11 -0.19 -9.82
N ASP A 69 13.40 -1.22 -9.36
CA ASP A 69 11.93 -1.22 -9.33
C ASP A 69 11.41 -0.22 -8.30
N ILE A 70 12.10 -0.07 -7.17
CA ILE A 70 11.80 0.91 -6.12
C ILE A 70 12.01 2.33 -6.66
N ASP A 71 13.15 2.58 -7.32
CA ASP A 71 13.48 3.89 -7.90
C ASP A 71 12.47 4.28 -9.00
N GLU A 72 12.05 3.32 -9.84
CA GLU A 72 11.04 3.54 -10.87
C GLU A 72 9.67 3.90 -10.25
N PHE A 73 9.27 3.16 -9.20
CA PHE A 73 8.05 3.46 -8.45
C PHE A 73 8.10 4.86 -7.84
N ALA A 74 9.17 5.19 -7.11
CA ALA A 74 9.34 6.48 -6.46
C ALA A 74 9.26 7.63 -7.47
N LYS A 75 9.98 7.51 -8.58
CA LYS A 75 9.98 8.51 -9.65
C LYS A 75 8.58 8.73 -10.24
N VAL A 76 7.82 7.66 -10.50
CA VAL A 76 6.48 7.77 -11.09
C VAL A 76 5.50 8.43 -10.12
N ILE A 77 5.55 8.07 -8.83
CA ILE A 77 4.63 8.65 -7.83
C ILE A 77 4.99 10.10 -7.52
N GLN A 78 6.28 10.45 -7.49
CA GLN A 78 6.74 11.82 -7.28
C GLN A 78 6.11 12.82 -8.26
N GLU A 79 5.90 12.43 -9.53
CA GLU A 79 5.25 13.28 -10.53
C GLU A 79 3.79 13.64 -10.19
N PHE A 80 3.16 12.89 -9.28
CA PHE A 80 1.75 13.01 -8.93
C PHE A 80 1.48 13.25 -7.44
N GLU A 81 2.53 13.33 -6.62
CA GLU A 81 2.43 13.35 -5.16
C GLU A 81 1.44 14.41 -4.66
N GLU A 82 1.62 15.66 -5.09
CA GLU A 82 0.73 16.76 -4.70
C GLU A 82 -0.72 16.51 -5.13
N GLU A 83 -0.92 16.11 -6.38
CA GLU A 83 -2.26 15.88 -6.94
C GLU A 83 -2.98 14.70 -6.28
N ILE A 84 -2.25 13.63 -5.92
CA ILE A 84 -2.80 12.47 -5.20
C ILE A 84 -3.19 12.90 -3.79
N ASN A 85 -2.33 13.63 -3.09
CA ASN A 85 -2.61 14.10 -1.73
C ASN A 85 -3.83 15.03 -1.70
N GLU A 86 -3.95 15.97 -2.64
CA GLU A 86 -5.14 16.83 -2.75
C GLU A 86 -6.43 16.03 -2.96
N TRP A 87 -6.38 14.99 -3.78
CA TRP A 87 -7.55 14.12 -4.00
C TRP A 87 -7.86 13.29 -2.75
N LEU A 88 -6.84 12.71 -2.10
CA LEU A 88 -7.01 11.95 -0.86
C LEU A 88 -7.54 12.83 0.28
N ASP A 89 -7.13 14.10 0.36
CA ASP A 89 -7.66 15.05 1.33
C ASP A 89 -9.17 15.27 1.15
N VAL A 90 -9.69 15.21 -0.08
CA VAL A 90 -11.14 15.27 -0.30
C VAL A 90 -11.80 13.96 0.07
N GLU A 91 -11.27 12.83 -0.42
CA GLU A 91 -11.94 11.53 -0.27
C GLU A 91 -11.92 11.02 1.17
N LEU A 92 -10.80 11.19 1.89
CA LEU A 92 -10.60 10.65 3.25
C LEU A 92 -11.19 11.54 4.35
N ASN A 93 -11.54 12.79 4.06
CA ASN A 93 -12.24 13.69 5.00
C ASN A 93 -13.76 13.49 5.01
N GLN A 94 -14.27 12.50 4.27
CA GLN A 94 -15.68 12.11 4.32
C GLN A 94 -15.97 11.29 5.59
N GLU A 95 -17.25 11.07 5.89
CA GLU A 95 -17.62 10.05 6.87
C GLU A 95 -17.12 8.68 6.41
N PHE A 96 -16.73 7.83 7.37
CA PHE A 96 -16.06 6.56 7.09
C PHE A 96 -16.79 5.68 6.06
N ASP A 97 -18.12 5.61 6.15
CA ASP A 97 -18.96 4.78 5.26
C ASP A 97 -19.05 5.35 3.83
N ASN A 98 -18.61 6.58 3.60
CA ASN A 98 -18.63 7.25 2.29
C ASN A 98 -17.27 7.24 1.59
N VAL A 99 -16.20 6.79 2.26
CA VAL A 99 -14.88 6.72 1.65
C VAL A 99 -14.83 5.59 0.62
N ILE A 100 -14.55 5.94 -0.63
CA ILE A 100 -14.39 4.97 -1.72
C ILE A 100 -13.18 4.06 -1.49
N GLU A 101 -13.25 2.81 -1.93
CA GLU A 101 -12.20 1.83 -1.69
C GLU A 101 -10.88 2.24 -2.36
N ALA A 102 -10.96 2.81 -3.57
CA ALA A 102 -9.79 3.32 -4.28
C ALA A 102 -8.99 4.34 -3.46
N ALA A 103 -9.64 5.19 -2.65
CA ALA A 103 -8.94 6.18 -1.82
C ALA A 103 -8.06 5.50 -0.76
N TRP A 104 -8.56 4.44 -0.10
CA TRP A 104 -7.76 3.65 0.84
C TRP A 104 -6.56 3.00 0.16
N GLN A 105 -6.76 2.43 -1.03
CA GLN A 105 -5.71 1.74 -1.78
C GLN A 105 -4.62 2.73 -2.22
N PHE A 106 -4.99 3.92 -2.71
CA PHE A 106 -4.04 4.98 -3.03
C PHE A 106 -3.34 5.54 -1.79
N MET A 107 -4.03 5.69 -0.66
CA MET A 107 -3.41 6.08 0.61
C MET A 107 -2.30 5.08 1.02
N TYR A 108 -2.54 3.78 0.90
CA TYR A 108 -1.50 2.78 1.18
C TYR A 108 -0.35 2.82 0.18
N MET A 109 -0.60 3.16 -1.09
CA MET A 109 0.48 3.42 -2.05
C MET A 109 1.30 4.65 -1.64
N MET A 110 0.68 5.72 -1.14
CA MET A 110 1.41 6.90 -0.65
C MET A 110 2.23 6.59 0.60
N LYS A 111 1.75 5.71 1.49
CA LYS A 111 2.57 5.18 2.59
C LYS A 111 3.77 4.38 2.06
N ALA A 112 3.57 3.55 1.04
CA ALA A 112 4.68 2.84 0.39
C ALA A 112 5.70 3.80 -0.22
N TYR A 113 5.24 4.88 -0.84
CA TYR A 113 6.11 5.92 -1.39
C TYR A 113 6.97 6.61 -0.31
N SER A 114 6.42 6.84 0.88
CA SER A 114 7.21 7.40 2.00
C SER A 114 8.31 6.48 2.54
N GLU A 115 8.35 5.22 2.12
CA GLU A 115 9.38 4.22 2.46
C GLU A 115 10.48 4.10 1.40
N THR A 116 10.37 4.85 0.29
CA THR A 116 11.35 4.85 -0.81
C THR A 116 12.56 5.73 -0.54
#